data_AF-A0A2N9LYM4-F1
#
_entry.id   AF-A0A2N9LYM4-F1
#
_cell.length_a   1.000
_cell.length_b   1.000
_cell.length_c   1.000
_cell.angle_alpha   90.00
_cell.angle_beta   90.00
_cell.angle_gamma   90.00
#
_symmetry.space_group_name_H-M   'P 1'
#
loop_
_entity.id
_entity.type
_entity.pdbx_description
1 polymer ?
#
loop_
_entity_poly.entity_id
_entity_poly.type
_entity_poly.pdbx_seq_one_letter_code
_entity_poly.pdbx_strand_id
1 'polypeptide(L)'
;MIRISLMVFTACLAWGQTVDKSQTFDVASVKPATPPTPDGRGRIMMDGPSGGPGTKDPGRIHYPNMSLKLLLMNAYGVKTFQVVGPPWLDTERFDLNATMPPETTKEQFRVMLQNLLAERFKVTVHKETKDLPMYALVLAKNGPKMKESEEVTGAKDDPDAPPPPPPSRPQIGPDGFPVIPLAALGRGGIFGIMMPGRTRLIGQRQTMQDLASRLTGQLNRPVTDETGLKANYDFTLTYSPTEGMTGPMGLMAPPPQPPGGSAAGGSADNVFRPDGDAPPDLFTAVQAQLGLKLESKKGQVELVVVDHAEKTPTNN
;
A
#
# COMPACT_ATOMS: atom_id res chain seq x y z
N MET A 1 -52.63 -24.75 30.67
CA MET A 1 -52.11 -23.84 29.63
C MET A 1 -51.36 -22.70 30.31
N ILE A 2 -50.02 -22.71 30.29
CA ILE A 2 -49.20 -21.52 30.59
C ILE A 2 -48.03 -21.59 29.61
N ARG A 3 -48.02 -20.70 28.60
CA ARG A 3 -46.91 -20.54 27.66
C ARG A 3 -45.96 -19.52 28.26
N ILE A 4 -44.74 -19.93 28.60
CA ILE A 4 -43.67 -19.03 29.02
C ILE A 4 -42.95 -18.58 27.75
N SER A 5 -43.25 -17.35 27.31
CA SER A 5 -42.51 -16.68 26.24
C SER A 5 -41.18 -16.19 26.80
N LEU A 6 -40.08 -16.78 26.34
CA LEU A 6 -38.72 -16.34 26.62
C LEU A 6 -38.41 -15.13 25.71
N MET A 7 -38.47 -13.91 26.26
CA MET A 7 -37.98 -12.71 25.59
C MET A 7 -36.45 -12.72 25.58
N VAL A 8 -35.85 -12.85 24.40
CA VAL A 8 -34.43 -12.60 24.19
C VAL A 8 -34.22 -11.09 24.16
N PHE A 9 -33.58 -10.55 25.20
CA PHE A 9 -33.09 -9.17 25.20
C PHE A 9 -31.81 -9.11 24.36
N THR A 10 -31.92 -8.63 23.13
CA THR A 10 -30.77 -8.21 22.34
C THR A 10 -30.28 -6.88 22.90
N ALA A 11 -29.23 -6.90 23.71
CA ALA A 11 -28.57 -5.70 24.18
C ALA A 11 -27.70 -5.10 23.06
N CYS A 12 -28.26 -4.16 22.29
CA CYS A 12 -27.45 -3.25 21.47
C CYS A 12 -26.72 -2.27 22.40
N LEU A 13 -25.49 -2.61 22.78
CA LEU A 13 -24.56 -1.61 23.33
C LEU A 13 -24.05 -0.76 22.18
N ALA A 14 -24.78 0.32 21.89
CA ALA A 14 -24.25 1.42 21.09
C ALA A 14 -23.16 2.13 21.91
N TRP A 15 -21.89 1.85 21.64
CA TRP A 15 -20.81 2.71 22.11
C TRP A 15 -20.84 4.02 21.31
N GLY A 16 -21.56 5.01 21.83
CA GLY A 16 -21.27 6.39 21.50
C GLY A 16 -19.90 6.73 22.10
N GLN A 17 -18.83 6.67 21.30
CA GLN A 17 -17.56 7.22 21.73
C GLN A 17 -17.72 8.74 21.83
N THR A 18 -17.64 9.27 23.04
CA THR A 18 -17.37 10.67 23.28
C THR A 18 -16.02 10.99 22.66
N VAL A 19 -16.02 11.81 21.60
CA VAL A 19 -14.80 12.34 20.97
C VAL A 19 -14.06 13.17 22.01
N ASP A 20 -12.91 12.69 22.46
CA ASP A 20 -12.01 13.45 23.32
C ASP A 20 -11.40 14.59 22.49
N LYS A 21 -11.71 15.84 22.85
CA LYS A 21 -11.20 17.05 22.17
C LYS A 21 -9.68 17.15 22.21
N SER A 22 -8.98 16.38 23.05
CA SER A 22 -7.51 16.32 23.08
C SER A 22 -6.90 15.57 21.89
N GLN A 23 -7.73 14.93 21.04
CA GLN A 23 -7.30 14.12 19.90
C GLN A 23 -7.97 14.57 18.60
N THR A 24 -8.04 15.87 18.35
CA THR A 24 -8.53 16.47 17.09
C THR A 24 -7.45 17.35 16.46
N PHE A 25 -7.47 17.48 15.14
CA PHE A 25 -6.57 18.41 14.43
C PHE A 25 -6.83 19.86 14.84
N ASP A 26 -5.78 20.68 14.89
CA ASP A 26 -5.91 22.12 15.18
C ASP A 26 -6.70 22.82 14.08
N VAL A 27 -6.40 22.45 12.84
CA VAL A 27 -7.11 22.87 11.62
C VAL A 27 -7.22 21.66 10.74
N ALA A 28 -8.42 21.40 10.22
CA ALA A 28 -8.63 20.39 9.19
C ALA A 28 -9.54 20.94 8.10
N SER A 29 -9.22 20.60 6.85
CA SER A 29 -10.05 20.86 5.69
C SER A 29 -10.23 19.58 4.91
N VAL A 30 -11.49 19.22 4.64
CA VAL A 30 -11.84 18.09 3.78
C VAL A 30 -12.77 18.58 2.68
N LYS A 31 -12.40 18.35 1.42
CA LYS A 31 -13.18 18.78 0.25
C LYS A 31 -13.23 17.67 -0.79
N PRO A 32 -14.31 17.55 -1.57
CA PRO A 32 -14.29 16.73 -2.78
C PRO A 32 -13.10 17.11 -3.66
N ALA A 33 -12.32 16.12 -4.09
CA ALA A 33 -11.15 16.35 -4.92
C ALA A 33 -11.58 16.66 -6.36
N THR A 34 -10.84 17.56 -6.99
CA THR A 34 -11.04 17.85 -8.41
C THR A 34 -10.30 16.78 -9.23
N PRO A 35 -10.89 16.24 -10.32
CA PRO A 35 -10.17 15.33 -11.19
C PRO A 35 -8.86 15.97 -11.68
N PRO A 36 -7.76 15.20 -11.78
CA PRO A 36 -6.50 15.72 -12.28
C PRO A 36 -6.68 16.27 -13.69
N THR A 37 -6.18 17.47 -13.93
CA THR A 37 -6.04 18.01 -15.27
C THR A 37 -4.66 17.66 -15.84
N PRO A 38 -4.58 17.20 -17.10
CA PRO A 38 -3.29 17.06 -17.78
C PRO A 38 -2.54 18.40 -17.81
N ASP A 39 -1.22 18.36 -17.61
CA ASP A 39 -0.36 19.52 -17.84
C ASP A 39 -0.33 19.93 -19.32
N GLY A 40 0.34 21.05 -19.63
CA GLY A 40 0.51 21.50 -21.02
C GLY A 40 1.26 20.53 -21.95
N ARG A 41 1.72 19.38 -21.43
CA ARG A 41 2.38 18.28 -22.16
C ARG A 41 1.54 16.99 -22.14
N GLY A 42 0.28 17.05 -21.69
CA GLY A 42 -0.63 15.91 -21.61
C GLY A 42 -0.32 14.92 -20.49
N ARG A 43 0.56 15.26 -19.54
CA ARG A 43 0.88 14.41 -18.38
C ARG A 43 -0.04 14.74 -17.22
N ILE A 44 -0.61 13.71 -16.60
CA ILE A 44 -1.29 13.85 -15.31
C ILE A 44 -0.25 13.63 -14.21
N MET A 45 0.14 14.72 -13.54
CA MET A 45 0.90 14.64 -12.29
C MET A 45 -0.10 14.60 -11.14
N MET A 46 0.00 13.58 -10.30
CA MET A 46 -0.78 13.44 -9.09
C MET A 46 0.18 13.47 -7.90
N ASP A 47 0.07 14.51 -7.08
CA ASP A 47 0.81 14.57 -5.82
C ASP A 47 0.34 13.44 -4.91
N GLY A 48 1.28 12.81 -4.21
CA GLY A 48 0.98 11.76 -3.24
C GLY A 48 0.68 12.34 -1.85
N PRO A 49 0.10 11.54 -0.93
CA PRO A 49 -0.02 11.94 0.46
C PRO A 49 1.36 12.22 1.07
N SER A 50 1.48 13.34 1.79
CA SER A 50 2.72 13.79 2.41
C SER A 50 2.50 14.37 3.81
N GLY A 51 3.59 14.47 4.60
CA GLY A 51 3.58 14.97 5.97
C GLY A 51 3.12 13.95 7.02
N GLY A 52 2.97 14.41 8.27
CA GLY A 52 2.49 13.65 9.42
C GLY A 52 3.60 12.97 10.22
N PRO A 53 3.25 12.29 11.33
CA PRO A 53 4.23 11.79 12.30
C PRO A 53 5.30 10.87 11.71
N GLY A 54 6.57 11.19 12.00
CA GLY A 54 7.73 10.45 11.50
C GLY A 54 8.16 10.82 10.07
N THR A 55 7.65 11.92 9.53
CA THR A 55 8.12 12.50 8.26
C THR A 55 8.94 13.78 8.49
N LYS A 56 9.40 14.42 7.41
CA LYS A 56 10.10 15.71 7.46
C LYS A 56 9.19 16.88 7.87
N ASP A 57 7.88 16.71 7.78
CA ASP A 57 6.88 17.71 8.18
C ASP A 57 5.84 17.06 9.10
N PRO A 58 6.17 16.82 10.39
CA PRO A 58 5.33 16.04 11.28
C PRO A 58 4.07 16.78 11.76
N GLY A 59 4.06 18.12 11.72
CA GLY A 59 2.94 18.95 12.21
C GLY A 59 1.84 19.20 11.18
N ARG A 60 1.94 18.64 9.97
CA ARG A 60 0.98 18.86 8.89
C ARG A 60 0.83 17.63 8.02
N ILE A 61 -0.35 17.42 7.46
CA ILE A 61 -0.58 16.48 6.37
C ILE A 61 -1.17 17.18 5.14
N HIS A 62 -0.74 16.74 3.97
CA HIS A 62 -1.30 17.11 2.68
C HIS A 62 -1.61 15.85 1.87
N TYR A 63 -2.89 15.48 1.86
CA TYR A 63 -3.42 14.24 1.29
C TYR A 63 -4.37 14.57 0.14
N PRO A 64 -3.83 14.83 -1.06
CA PRO A 64 -4.64 15.12 -2.24
C PRO A 64 -5.26 13.84 -2.82
N ASN A 65 -6.46 13.96 -3.38
CA ASN A 65 -7.12 12.91 -4.17
C ASN A 65 -7.19 11.53 -3.45
N MET A 66 -7.51 11.52 -2.16
CA MET A 66 -7.61 10.30 -1.37
C MET A 66 -9.03 9.72 -1.40
N SER A 67 -9.15 8.40 -1.49
CA SER A 67 -10.44 7.73 -1.26
C SER A 67 -10.77 7.66 0.23
N LEU A 68 -12.06 7.65 0.59
CA LEU A 68 -12.44 7.48 2.00
C LEU A 68 -11.94 6.14 2.55
N LYS A 69 -11.89 5.08 1.72
CA LYS A 69 -11.31 3.79 2.13
C LYS A 69 -9.83 3.89 2.51
N LEU A 70 -9.02 4.62 1.74
CA LEU A 70 -7.60 4.81 2.06
C LEU A 70 -7.42 5.61 3.36
N LEU A 71 -8.28 6.61 3.59
CA LEU A 71 -8.28 7.35 4.85
C LEU A 71 -8.66 6.45 6.04
N LEU A 72 -9.67 5.59 5.89
CA LEU A 72 -10.06 4.61 6.91
C LEU A 72 -8.96 3.58 7.18
N MET A 73 -8.30 3.07 6.15
CA MET A 73 -7.16 2.16 6.29
C MET A 73 -6.05 2.81 7.15
N ASN A 74 -5.74 4.07 6.88
CA ASN A 74 -4.75 4.82 7.65
C ASN A 74 -5.22 5.04 9.09
N ALA A 75 -6.48 5.44 9.29
CA ALA A 75 -7.07 5.76 10.58
C ALA A 75 -7.12 4.54 11.52
N TYR A 76 -7.45 3.35 10.99
CA TYR A 76 -7.53 2.12 11.78
C TYR A 76 -6.25 1.26 11.72
N GLY A 77 -5.27 1.65 10.90
CA GLY A 77 -4.02 0.90 10.74
C GLY A 77 -4.22 -0.48 10.11
N VAL A 78 -5.17 -0.62 9.20
CA VAL A 78 -5.57 -1.88 8.57
C VAL A 78 -5.26 -1.93 7.08
N LYS A 79 -5.32 -3.12 6.47
CA LYS A 79 -5.10 -3.31 5.03
C LYS A 79 -6.37 -3.08 4.22
N THR A 80 -6.22 -2.89 2.90
CA THR A 80 -7.34 -2.58 1.98
C THR A 80 -8.48 -3.60 2.03
N PHE A 81 -8.17 -4.90 2.11
CA PHE A 81 -9.16 -5.96 2.21
C PHE A 81 -9.88 -6.02 3.57
N GLN A 82 -9.34 -5.36 4.60
CA GLN A 82 -9.94 -5.34 5.95
C GLN A 82 -11.01 -4.28 6.10
N VAL A 83 -11.11 -3.31 5.17
CA VAL A 83 -12.17 -2.30 5.19
C VAL A 83 -13.30 -2.74 4.28
N VAL A 84 -14.46 -3.01 4.88
CA VAL A 84 -15.69 -3.39 4.18
C VAL A 84 -16.71 -2.28 4.31
N GLY A 85 -17.35 -1.90 3.21
CA GLY A 85 -18.36 -0.86 3.21
C GLY A 85 -18.95 -0.64 1.82
N PRO A 86 -19.74 0.42 1.63
CA PRO A 86 -20.39 0.70 0.36
C PRO A 86 -19.35 0.98 -0.74
N PRO A 87 -19.61 0.60 -2.02
CA PRO A 87 -18.61 0.66 -3.09
C PRO A 87 -18.01 2.05 -3.33
N TRP A 88 -18.74 3.12 -2.99
CA TRP A 88 -18.30 4.49 -3.21
C TRP A 88 -17.07 4.87 -2.37
N LEU A 89 -16.79 4.15 -1.26
CA LEU A 89 -15.60 4.35 -0.44
C LEU A 89 -14.31 4.22 -1.27
N ASP A 90 -14.34 3.42 -2.34
CA ASP A 90 -13.24 3.18 -3.27
C ASP A 90 -13.19 4.19 -4.43
N THR A 91 -14.28 4.89 -4.74
CA THR A 91 -14.41 5.71 -5.96
C THR A 91 -14.39 7.21 -5.71
N GLU A 92 -15.07 7.68 -4.67
CA GLU A 92 -15.08 9.10 -4.32
C GLU A 92 -13.69 9.54 -3.86
N ARG A 93 -13.33 10.79 -4.16
CA ARG A 93 -11.99 11.33 -3.90
C ARG A 93 -12.10 12.64 -3.14
N PHE A 94 -11.20 12.82 -2.18
CA PHE A 94 -11.20 13.96 -1.28
C PHE A 94 -9.79 14.50 -1.11
N ASP A 95 -9.69 15.83 -1.05
CA ASP A 95 -8.50 16.53 -0.63
C ASP A 95 -8.58 16.79 0.87
N LEU A 96 -7.62 16.23 1.61
CA LEU A 96 -7.53 16.36 3.06
C LEU A 96 -6.24 17.10 3.42
N ASN A 97 -6.41 18.21 4.14
CA ASN A 97 -5.31 18.99 4.70
C ASN A 97 -5.55 19.18 6.18
N ALA A 98 -4.56 18.93 7.01
CA ALA A 98 -4.69 19.14 8.44
C ALA A 98 -3.38 19.51 9.13
N THR A 99 -3.47 20.19 10.25
CA THR A 99 -2.35 20.54 11.13
C THR A 99 -2.53 19.95 12.53
N MET A 100 -1.41 19.62 13.17
CA MET A 100 -1.34 19.02 14.50
C MET A 100 -0.03 19.43 15.21
N PRO A 101 0.07 19.22 16.53
CA PRO A 101 1.33 19.36 17.23
C PRO A 101 2.42 18.44 16.62
N PRO A 102 3.64 18.94 16.33
CA PRO A 102 4.73 18.15 15.73
C PRO A 102 5.13 16.89 16.52
N GLU A 103 4.88 16.87 17.82
CA GLU A 103 5.11 15.76 18.75
C GLU A 103 4.04 14.67 18.70
N THR A 104 2.99 14.85 17.89
CA THR A 104 1.90 13.89 17.72
C THR A 104 2.46 12.52 17.34
N THR A 105 2.15 11.51 18.15
CA THR A 105 2.53 10.12 17.87
C THR A 105 1.70 9.53 16.73
N LYS A 106 2.17 8.45 16.11
CA LYS A 106 1.41 7.77 15.04
C LYS A 106 0.06 7.26 15.55
N GLU A 107 0.01 6.79 16.78
CA GLU A 107 -1.18 6.28 17.44
C GLU A 107 -2.18 7.41 17.69
N GLN A 108 -1.72 8.56 18.20
CA GLN A 108 -2.57 9.76 18.36
C GLN A 108 -3.10 10.24 17.01
N PHE A 109 -2.23 10.33 15.99
CA PHE A 109 -2.62 10.72 14.64
C PHE A 109 -3.72 9.83 14.06
N ARG A 110 -3.63 8.51 14.27
CA ARG A 110 -4.67 7.56 13.86
C ARG A 110 -6.01 7.89 14.51
N VAL A 111 -6.02 8.20 15.80
CA VAL A 111 -7.26 8.57 16.50
C VAL A 111 -7.79 9.93 16.03
N MET A 112 -6.92 10.92 15.79
CA MET A 112 -7.30 12.21 15.20
C MET A 112 -7.96 12.03 13.83
N LEU A 113 -7.43 11.12 13.01
CA LEU A 113 -8.02 10.80 11.72
C LEU A 113 -9.37 10.09 11.87
N GLN A 114 -9.52 9.14 12.82
CA GLN A 114 -10.82 8.52 13.11
C GLN A 114 -11.86 9.58 13.52
N ASN A 115 -11.50 10.48 14.41
CA ASN A 115 -12.37 11.57 14.88
C ASN A 115 -12.76 12.51 13.73
N LEU A 116 -11.82 12.91 12.89
CA LEU A 116 -12.08 13.74 11.72
C LEU A 116 -13.05 13.05 10.75
N LEU A 117 -12.87 11.76 10.48
CA LEU A 117 -13.74 11.02 9.57
C LEU A 117 -15.14 10.82 10.17
N ALA A 118 -15.24 10.57 11.47
CA ALA A 118 -16.51 10.50 12.19
C ALA A 118 -17.25 11.85 12.16
N GLU A 119 -16.54 12.96 12.34
CA GLU A 119 -17.14 14.30 12.33
C GLU A 119 -17.62 14.71 10.94
N ARG A 120 -16.74 14.57 9.94
CA ARG A 120 -16.94 15.10 8.58
C ARG A 120 -17.83 14.22 7.73
N PHE A 121 -17.67 12.90 7.82
CA PHE A 121 -18.42 11.96 7.00
C PHE A 121 -19.42 11.13 7.81
N LYS A 122 -19.64 11.44 9.10
CA LYS A 122 -20.51 10.66 9.99
C LYS A 122 -20.16 9.18 10.02
N VAL A 123 -18.85 8.88 9.88
CA VAL A 123 -18.38 7.49 9.86
C VAL A 123 -18.74 6.81 11.16
N THR A 124 -19.39 5.66 11.04
CA THR A 124 -19.54 4.68 12.13
C THR A 124 -19.04 3.34 11.65
N VAL A 125 -18.36 2.62 12.53
CA VAL A 125 -17.77 1.32 12.22
C VAL A 125 -17.98 0.34 13.37
N HIS A 126 -17.96 -0.94 13.04
CA HIS A 126 -17.74 -2.01 13.99
C HIS A 126 -16.65 -2.96 13.50
N LYS A 127 -16.13 -3.76 14.44
CA LYS A 127 -15.17 -4.82 14.15
C LYS A 127 -15.91 -6.13 13.96
N GLU A 128 -15.55 -6.86 12.92
CA GLU A 128 -16.13 -8.18 12.62
C GLU A 128 -15.02 -9.17 12.31
N THR A 129 -15.01 -10.32 12.99
CA THR A 129 -14.08 -11.41 12.67
C THR A 129 -14.72 -12.33 11.64
N LYS A 130 -14.06 -12.52 10.49
CA LYS A 130 -14.50 -13.45 9.44
C LYS A 130 -13.43 -14.46 9.08
N ASP A 131 -13.87 -15.66 8.76
CA ASP A 131 -13.04 -16.66 8.10
C ASP A 131 -12.85 -16.26 6.62
N LEU A 132 -11.65 -15.80 6.29
CA LEU A 132 -11.28 -15.42 4.94
C LEU A 132 -10.26 -16.38 4.34
N PRO A 133 -10.34 -16.61 3.01
CA PRO A 133 -9.25 -17.23 2.26
C PRO A 133 -7.99 -16.35 2.35
N MET A 134 -6.92 -16.93 2.85
CA MET A 134 -5.60 -16.32 3.01
C MET A 134 -4.51 -17.27 2.49
N TYR A 135 -3.27 -16.80 2.50
CA TYR A 135 -2.11 -17.62 2.16
C TYR A 135 -1.16 -17.76 3.35
N ALA A 136 -0.61 -18.95 3.54
CA ALA A 136 0.61 -19.14 4.31
C ALA A 136 1.81 -19.07 3.37
N LEU A 137 2.79 -18.23 3.70
CA LEU A 137 4.10 -18.24 3.06
C LEU A 137 4.95 -19.31 3.75
N VAL A 138 5.26 -20.39 3.04
CA VAL A 138 6.00 -21.54 3.56
C VAL A 138 7.24 -21.81 2.71
N LEU A 139 8.15 -22.66 3.20
CA LEU A 139 9.27 -23.14 2.40
C LEU A 139 8.79 -24.04 1.26
N ALA A 140 9.32 -23.82 0.05
CA ALA A 140 9.13 -24.78 -1.03
C ALA A 140 10.03 -26.01 -0.84
N LYS A 141 9.73 -27.09 -1.56
CA LYS A 141 10.49 -28.36 -1.48
C LYS A 141 12.00 -28.22 -1.72
N ASN A 142 12.42 -27.18 -2.43
CA ASN A 142 13.82 -26.95 -2.80
C ASN A 142 14.56 -25.99 -1.84
N GLY A 143 13.93 -25.61 -0.73
CA GLY A 143 14.51 -24.69 0.26
C GLY A 143 14.62 -23.23 -0.23
N PRO A 144 15.03 -22.31 0.65
CA PRO A 144 15.15 -20.89 0.32
C PRO A 144 16.26 -20.67 -0.71
N LYS A 145 15.98 -19.85 -1.73
CA LYS A 145 16.93 -19.44 -2.77
C LYS A 145 17.41 -18.00 -2.62
N MET A 146 16.96 -17.33 -1.56
CA MET A 146 17.31 -15.95 -1.24
C MET A 146 18.68 -15.92 -0.57
N LYS A 147 19.41 -14.80 -0.72
CA LYS A 147 20.68 -14.60 -0.02
C LYS A 147 20.37 -14.10 1.38
N GLU A 148 20.93 -14.73 2.41
CA GLU A 148 20.93 -14.15 3.76
C GLU A 148 21.75 -12.86 3.73
N SER A 149 21.19 -11.78 4.26
CA SER A 149 21.85 -10.49 4.30
C SER A 149 22.99 -10.52 5.30
N GLU A 150 24.13 -9.96 4.93
CA GLU A 150 25.23 -9.76 5.86
C GLU A 150 24.80 -8.73 6.93
N GLU A 151 25.05 -9.04 8.21
CA GLU A 151 24.90 -8.06 9.28
C GLU A 151 25.88 -6.91 9.02
N VAL A 152 25.37 -5.69 8.88
CA VAL A 152 26.21 -4.51 8.72
C VAL A 152 26.82 -4.17 10.08
N THR A 153 27.88 -4.87 10.46
CA THR A 153 28.75 -4.44 11.54
C THR A 153 29.69 -3.36 10.99
N GLY A 154 29.35 -2.09 11.23
CA GLY A 154 30.35 -1.01 11.19
C GLY A 154 30.36 -0.05 10.01
N ALA A 155 29.30 0.06 9.20
CA ALA A 155 29.13 1.29 8.42
C ALA A 155 28.68 2.38 9.40
N LYS A 156 29.47 3.45 9.58
CA LYS A 156 29.05 4.65 10.31
C LYS A 156 27.76 5.16 9.68
N ASP A 157 26.65 4.78 10.30
CA ASP A 157 25.30 5.26 10.03
C ASP A 157 25.24 6.72 10.47
N ASP A 158 25.79 7.62 9.66
CA ASP A 158 25.47 9.02 9.78
C ASP A 158 24.06 9.23 9.17
N PRO A 159 23.01 9.49 9.97
CA PRO A 159 21.66 9.72 9.47
C PRO A 159 21.54 10.98 8.61
N ASP A 160 22.55 11.87 8.64
CA ASP A 160 22.62 13.07 7.82
C ASP A 160 23.50 12.92 6.56
N ALA A 161 24.05 11.73 6.30
CA ALA A 161 24.82 11.51 5.08
C ALA A 161 23.91 11.67 3.85
N PRO A 162 24.24 12.57 2.91
CA PRO A 162 23.44 12.76 1.71
C PRO A 162 23.41 11.47 0.90
N PRO A 163 22.25 11.08 0.32
CA PRO A 163 22.17 9.90 -0.53
C PRO A 163 23.17 10.06 -1.69
N PRO A 164 23.83 8.98 -2.13
CA PRO A 164 24.73 9.05 -3.27
C PRO A 164 23.99 9.61 -4.48
N PRO A 165 24.63 10.49 -5.29
CA PRO A 165 23.98 11.09 -6.45
C PRO A 165 23.49 9.99 -7.40
N PRO A 166 22.27 10.10 -7.96
CA PRO A 166 21.78 9.12 -8.91
C PRO A 166 22.73 9.04 -10.11
N PRO A 167 22.97 7.85 -10.66
CA PRO A 167 23.83 7.71 -11.84
C PRO A 167 23.28 8.58 -12.98
N SER A 168 24.18 9.26 -13.69
CA SER A 168 23.86 10.25 -14.73
C SER A 168 23.01 9.70 -15.89
N ARG A 169 22.92 8.37 -16.01
CA ARG A 169 21.98 7.65 -16.89
C ARG A 169 21.43 6.42 -16.17
N PRO A 170 20.12 6.16 -16.25
CA PRO A 170 19.56 4.86 -15.87
C PRO A 170 20.26 3.77 -16.69
N GLN A 171 21.03 2.92 -16.03
CA GLN A 171 21.61 1.75 -16.70
C GLN A 171 20.51 0.71 -16.84
N ILE A 172 20.26 0.24 -18.05
CA ILE A 172 19.30 -0.83 -18.29
C ILE A 172 20.10 -2.14 -18.32
N GLY A 173 19.73 -3.08 -17.47
CA GLY A 173 20.33 -4.40 -17.41
C GLY A 173 19.99 -5.21 -18.66
N PRO A 174 20.67 -6.35 -18.88
CA PRO A 174 20.41 -7.23 -20.02
C PRO A 174 18.98 -7.80 -20.03
N ASP A 175 18.31 -7.83 -18.87
CA ASP A 175 16.90 -8.23 -18.73
C ASP A 175 15.92 -7.07 -18.97
N GLY A 176 16.40 -5.88 -19.34
CA GLY A 176 15.59 -4.70 -19.63
C GLY A 176 15.02 -4.00 -18.40
N PHE A 177 15.42 -4.36 -17.18
CA PHE A 177 15.11 -3.59 -15.97
C PHE A 177 16.19 -2.54 -15.70
N PRO A 178 15.86 -1.35 -15.16
CA PRO A 178 16.85 -0.46 -14.61
C PRO A 178 17.71 -1.17 -13.56
N VAL A 179 19.02 -1.15 -13.71
CA VAL A 179 19.97 -1.59 -12.69
C VAL A 179 19.95 -0.52 -11.60
N ILE A 180 19.35 -0.87 -10.47
CA ILE A 180 19.36 -0.01 -9.30
C ILE A 180 20.62 -0.34 -8.50
N PRO A 181 21.58 0.59 -8.35
CA PRO A 181 22.73 0.38 -7.48
C PRO A 181 22.21 0.02 -6.08
N LEU A 182 22.71 -1.05 -5.47
CA LEU A 182 22.25 -1.48 -4.13
C LEU A 182 22.35 -0.33 -3.10
N ALA A 183 23.34 0.57 -3.26
CA ALA A 183 23.51 1.79 -2.46
C ALA A 183 22.40 2.84 -2.65
N ALA A 184 21.73 2.87 -3.80
CA ALA A 184 20.62 3.79 -4.09
C ALA A 184 19.30 3.37 -3.41
N LEU A 185 19.19 2.11 -2.95
CA LEU A 185 18.05 1.62 -2.17
C LEU A 185 18.11 2.02 -0.68
N GLY A 186 19.17 2.72 -0.26
CA GLY A 186 19.30 3.27 1.08
C GLY A 186 19.35 2.21 2.19
N ARG A 187 18.80 2.54 3.37
CA ARG A 187 18.91 1.78 4.63
C ARG A 187 18.08 0.47 4.70
N GLY A 188 17.83 -0.18 3.56
CA GLY A 188 17.01 -1.39 3.49
C GLY A 188 15.53 -1.07 3.28
N GLY A 189 14.86 -1.95 2.54
CA GLY A 189 13.47 -1.81 2.12
C GLY A 189 13.14 -2.72 0.95
N ILE A 190 11.84 -2.86 0.64
CA ILE A 190 11.37 -3.53 -0.58
C ILE A 190 11.01 -2.46 -1.61
N PHE A 191 11.81 -2.36 -2.66
CA PHE A 191 11.57 -1.50 -3.80
C PHE A 191 10.85 -2.26 -4.92
N GLY A 192 9.93 -1.60 -5.62
CA GLY A 192 9.21 -2.18 -6.75
C GLY A 192 9.42 -1.37 -8.02
N ILE A 193 9.85 -2.04 -9.09
CA ILE A 193 9.87 -1.50 -10.46
C ILE A 193 8.69 -2.10 -11.21
N MET A 194 7.79 -1.25 -11.69
CA MET A 194 6.71 -1.65 -12.59
C MET A 194 7.08 -1.30 -14.03
N MET A 195 6.96 -2.27 -14.93
CA MET A 195 7.14 -2.12 -16.37
C MET A 195 5.92 -2.72 -17.08
N PRO A 196 5.65 -2.38 -18.36
CA PRO A 196 4.59 -3.03 -19.12
C PRO A 196 4.72 -4.56 -19.08
N GLY A 197 3.68 -5.25 -18.59
CA GLY A 197 3.62 -6.71 -18.52
C GLY A 197 4.51 -7.38 -17.46
N ARG A 198 5.32 -6.64 -16.69
CA ARG A 198 6.24 -7.24 -15.70
C ARG A 198 6.54 -6.31 -14.52
N THR A 199 6.62 -6.88 -13.33
CA THR A 199 6.99 -6.20 -12.09
C THR A 199 8.23 -6.87 -11.49
N ARG A 200 9.15 -6.07 -10.95
CA ARG A 200 10.28 -6.56 -10.15
C ARG A 200 10.23 -5.96 -8.76
N LEU A 201 10.30 -6.81 -7.74
CA LEU A 201 10.54 -6.44 -6.36
C LEU A 201 11.99 -6.73 -5.99
N ILE A 202 12.65 -5.79 -5.35
CA ILE A 202 14.02 -5.92 -4.83
C ILE A 202 13.94 -5.65 -3.34
N GLY A 203 14.19 -6.68 -2.54
CA GLY A 203 14.29 -6.58 -1.07
C GLY A 203 15.74 -6.62 -0.64
N GLN A 204 16.12 -5.75 0.29
CA GLN A 204 17.39 -5.83 1.00
C GLN A 204 17.17 -5.82 2.50
N ARG A 205 17.84 -6.72 3.23
CA ARG A 205 17.73 -6.85 4.68
C ARG A 205 16.28 -6.98 5.16
N GLN A 206 15.52 -7.88 4.52
CA GLN A 206 14.08 -8.02 4.78
C GLN A 206 13.78 -9.29 5.56
N THR A 207 12.85 -9.20 6.51
CA THR A 207 12.29 -10.39 7.16
C THR A 207 11.26 -11.07 6.26
N MET A 208 10.94 -12.33 6.55
CA MET A 208 9.85 -13.03 5.85
C MET A 208 8.47 -12.42 6.16
N GLN A 209 8.32 -11.77 7.32
CA GLN A 209 7.14 -10.99 7.67
C GLN A 209 6.99 -9.73 6.79
N ASP A 210 8.09 -9.06 6.44
CA ASP A 210 8.07 -7.90 5.53
C ASP A 210 7.66 -8.33 4.12
N LEU A 211 8.22 -9.45 3.64
CA LEU A 211 7.82 -10.05 2.37
C LEU A 211 6.34 -10.45 2.37
N ALA A 212 5.87 -11.13 3.42
CA ALA A 212 4.45 -11.50 3.58
C ALA A 212 3.54 -10.26 3.58
N SER A 213 3.93 -9.19 4.27
CA SER A 213 3.22 -7.91 4.26
C SER A 213 3.16 -7.28 2.87
N ARG A 214 4.24 -7.38 2.09
CA ARG A 214 4.28 -6.88 0.71
C ARG A 214 3.39 -7.71 -0.22
N LEU A 215 3.44 -9.03 -0.12
CA LEU A 215 2.60 -9.96 -0.89
C LEU A 215 1.12 -9.79 -0.54
N THR A 216 0.80 -9.51 0.73
CA THR A 216 -0.55 -9.18 1.18
C THR A 216 -1.12 -7.98 0.41
N GLY A 217 -0.32 -6.94 0.22
CA GLY A 217 -0.71 -5.77 -0.57
C GLY A 217 -0.89 -6.09 -2.07
N GLN A 218 -0.10 -7.01 -2.63
CA GLN A 218 -0.20 -7.39 -4.04
C GLN A 218 -1.39 -8.32 -4.32
N LEU A 219 -1.66 -9.26 -3.42
CA LEU A 219 -2.73 -10.26 -3.57
C LEU A 219 -4.09 -9.75 -3.07
N ASN A 220 -4.10 -8.62 -2.36
CA ASN A 220 -5.24 -8.09 -1.63
C ASN A 220 -5.93 -9.16 -0.74
N ARG A 221 -5.10 -10.04 -0.15
CA ARG A 221 -5.49 -11.15 0.72
C ARG A 221 -4.43 -11.30 1.80
N PRO A 222 -4.78 -11.69 3.03
CA PRO A 222 -3.79 -11.88 4.08
C PRO A 222 -2.76 -12.94 3.68
N VAL A 223 -1.49 -12.65 3.96
CA VAL A 223 -0.39 -13.61 3.87
C VAL A 223 0.30 -13.68 5.23
N THR A 224 0.41 -14.88 5.80
CA THR A 224 1.11 -15.12 7.07
C THR A 224 2.45 -15.76 6.82
N ASP A 225 3.51 -15.31 7.51
CA ASP A 225 4.80 -15.98 7.49
C ASP A 225 4.77 -17.27 8.31
N GLU A 226 4.98 -18.41 7.64
CA GLU A 226 5.13 -19.75 8.22
C GLU A 226 6.39 -20.43 7.68
N THR A 227 7.36 -19.64 7.23
CA THR A 227 8.61 -20.15 6.66
C THR A 227 9.55 -20.68 7.75
N GLY A 228 9.43 -20.17 8.97
CA GLY A 228 10.37 -20.43 10.07
C GLY A 228 11.74 -19.77 9.91
N LEU A 229 11.93 -18.94 8.87
CA LEU A 229 13.19 -18.25 8.60
C LEU A 229 13.29 -16.98 9.47
N LYS A 230 14.39 -16.87 10.23
CA LYS A 230 14.59 -15.77 11.21
C LYS A 230 15.62 -14.73 10.78
N ALA A 231 16.40 -15.02 9.74
CA ALA A 231 17.39 -14.08 9.25
C ALA A 231 16.76 -12.99 8.39
N ASN A 232 17.56 -12.00 8.04
CA ASN A 232 17.21 -11.02 7.03
C ASN A 232 17.69 -11.51 5.67
N TYR A 233 16.92 -11.22 4.62
CA TYR A 233 17.22 -11.72 3.29
C TYR A 233 17.26 -10.60 2.26
N ASP A 234 18.19 -10.76 1.33
CA ASP A 234 18.25 -10.03 0.07
C ASP A 234 17.66 -10.90 -1.03
N PHE A 235 16.72 -10.31 -1.79
CA PHE A 235 16.05 -11.03 -2.86
C PHE A 235 15.65 -10.12 -4.01
N THR A 236 15.52 -10.74 -5.19
CA THR A 236 14.89 -10.13 -6.35
C THR A 236 13.80 -11.07 -6.84
N LEU A 237 12.58 -10.54 -6.98
CA LEU A 237 11.40 -11.28 -7.43
C LEU A 237 10.82 -10.59 -8.65
N THR A 238 10.80 -11.28 -9.80
CA THR A 238 10.25 -10.78 -11.06
C THR A 238 9.02 -11.60 -11.45
N TYR A 239 7.89 -10.96 -11.72
CA TYR A 239 6.62 -11.63 -12.05
C TYR A 239 5.77 -10.79 -12.99
N SER A 240 4.81 -11.43 -13.66
CA SER A 240 3.77 -10.71 -14.40
C SER A 240 2.79 -10.06 -13.41
N PRO A 241 2.43 -8.76 -13.54
CA PRO A 241 1.43 -8.13 -12.70
C PRO A 241 0.13 -8.92 -12.79
N THR A 242 -0.56 -9.10 -11.67
CA THR A 242 -1.89 -9.69 -11.67
C THR A 242 -2.83 -8.70 -12.39
N GLU A 243 -3.68 -9.21 -13.29
CA GLU A 243 -4.68 -8.42 -14.03
C GLU A 243 -5.50 -7.59 -13.03
N GLY A 244 -5.49 -6.26 -13.18
CA GLY A 244 -6.11 -5.31 -12.23
C GLY A 244 -5.15 -4.42 -11.44
N MET A 245 -3.82 -4.60 -11.57
CA MET A 245 -2.81 -3.68 -11.00
C MET A 245 -2.63 -2.36 -11.76
N THR A 246 -3.49 -2.04 -12.73
CA THR A 246 -3.57 -0.71 -13.37
C THR A 246 -4.35 0.29 -12.50
N GLY A 247 -4.08 0.31 -11.19
CA GLY A 247 -4.59 1.35 -10.30
C GLY A 247 -3.89 2.70 -10.56
N PRO A 248 -4.48 3.85 -10.17
CA PRO A 248 -4.00 5.17 -10.57
C PRO A 248 -2.61 5.56 -10.04
N MET A 249 -2.01 4.74 -9.18
CA MET A 249 -0.75 5.00 -8.47
C MET A 249 0.47 4.34 -9.13
N GLY A 250 0.46 4.17 -10.46
CA GLY A 250 1.52 3.49 -11.21
C GLY A 250 2.00 4.20 -12.48
N LEU A 251 1.59 5.45 -12.73
CA LEU A 251 2.05 6.19 -13.92
C LEU A 251 3.43 6.81 -13.71
N MET A 252 4.48 5.98 -13.62
CA MET A 252 5.78 6.43 -14.09
C MET A 252 5.69 6.42 -15.62
N ALA A 253 5.48 7.61 -16.21
CA ALA A 253 5.46 7.75 -17.65
C ALA A 253 6.73 7.11 -18.25
N PRO A 254 6.63 6.39 -19.39
CA PRO A 254 7.82 5.90 -20.08
C PRO A 254 8.78 7.08 -20.33
N PRO A 255 10.11 6.86 -20.30
CA PRO A 255 11.07 7.92 -20.59
C PRO A 255 10.73 8.54 -21.95
N PRO A 256 10.82 9.88 -22.08
CA PRO A 256 10.48 10.55 -23.33
C PRO A 256 11.34 9.97 -24.46
N GLN A 257 10.66 9.48 -25.50
CA GLN A 257 11.33 9.07 -26.73
C GLN A 257 12.08 10.28 -27.32
N PRO A 258 13.27 10.08 -27.90
CA PRO A 258 14.00 11.15 -28.56
C PRO A 258 13.15 11.76 -29.70
N PRO A 259 13.20 13.08 -29.91
CA PRO A 259 12.40 13.74 -30.92
C PRO A 259 12.85 13.30 -32.32
N GLY A 260 11.99 12.60 -33.07
CA GLY A 260 12.28 12.21 -34.45
C GLY A 260 11.45 11.09 -35.08
N GLY A 261 10.60 10.38 -34.34
CA GLY A 261 9.73 9.34 -34.91
C GLY A 261 8.33 9.88 -35.23
N SER A 262 8.01 10.03 -36.52
CA SER A 262 6.71 10.49 -37.01
C SER A 262 5.55 9.60 -36.54
N ALA A 263 4.45 10.25 -36.14
CA ALA A 263 3.18 9.60 -35.84
C ALA A 263 2.55 9.07 -37.14
N ALA A 264 2.56 7.75 -37.30
CA ALA A 264 1.73 7.04 -38.27
C ALA A 264 1.15 5.80 -37.58
N GLY A 265 -0.14 5.54 -37.83
CA GLY A 265 -1.00 4.65 -37.05
C GLY A 265 -0.45 3.26 -36.77
N GLY A 266 -0.82 2.73 -35.60
CA GLY A 266 -0.51 1.37 -35.17
C GLY A 266 -1.64 0.80 -34.34
N SER A 267 -2.11 -0.36 -34.76
CA SER A 267 -3.09 -1.27 -34.16
C SER A 267 -2.81 -1.60 -32.69
N ALA A 268 -3.70 -2.38 -32.07
CA ALA A 268 -3.63 -2.93 -30.71
C ALA A 268 -2.39 -3.80 -30.38
N ASP A 269 -1.32 -3.69 -31.17
CA ASP A 269 -0.11 -4.51 -31.12
C ASP A 269 1.09 -3.78 -30.49
N ASN A 270 0.95 -2.49 -30.11
CA ASN A 270 1.99 -1.71 -29.42
C ASN A 270 2.10 -2.03 -27.91
N VAL A 271 2.04 -3.31 -27.54
CA VAL A 271 2.58 -3.77 -26.25
C VAL A 271 4.06 -4.02 -26.47
N PHE A 272 4.93 -3.25 -25.82
CA PHE A 272 6.35 -3.59 -25.73
C PHE A 272 6.48 -4.99 -25.13
N ARG A 273 6.70 -5.99 -25.98
CA ARG A 273 7.10 -7.35 -25.61
C ARG A 273 8.63 -7.34 -25.64
N PRO A 274 9.32 -7.27 -24.49
CA PRO A 274 10.76 -7.52 -24.51
C PRO A 274 10.96 -8.92 -25.09
N ASP A 275 11.83 -9.07 -26.09
CA ASP A 275 12.22 -10.38 -26.61
C ASP A 275 12.71 -11.23 -25.44
N GLY A 276 11.90 -12.22 -25.06
CA GLY A 276 12.08 -13.06 -23.88
C GLY A 276 10.73 -13.60 -23.40
N ASP A 277 10.74 -14.81 -22.85
CA ASP A 277 9.54 -15.44 -22.30
C ASP A 277 8.86 -14.51 -21.29
N ALA A 278 7.52 -14.44 -21.32
CA ALA A 278 6.76 -13.68 -20.34
C ALA A 278 7.14 -14.14 -18.92
N PRO A 279 7.35 -13.22 -17.97
CA PRO A 279 7.72 -13.61 -16.62
C PRO A 279 6.61 -14.47 -16.01
N PRO A 280 6.97 -15.41 -15.12
CA PRO A 280 5.98 -16.26 -14.45
C PRO A 280 4.98 -15.43 -13.64
N ASP A 281 3.80 -15.99 -13.39
CA ASP A 281 2.85 -15.43 -12.42
C ASP A 281 3.47 -15.33 -11.02
N LEU A 282 2.86 -14.54 -10.13
CA LEU A 282 3.41 -14.28 -8.80
C LEU A 282 3.63 -15.57 -7.98
N PHE A 283 2.74 -16.56 -8.05
CA PHE A 283 2.86 -17.81 -7.30
C PHE A 283 4.05 -18.63 -7.82
N THR A 284 4.13 -18.76 -9.14
CA THR A 284 5.22 -19.46 -9.81
C THR A 284 6.55 -18.75 -9.58
N ALA A 285 6.58 -17.41 -9.58
CA ALA A 285 7.77 -16.61 -9.33
C ALA A 285 8.30 -16.78 -7.91
N VAL A 286 7.42 -16.72 -6.89
CA VAL A 286 7.79 -16.92 -5.47
C VAL A 286 8.41 -18.30 -5.28
N GLN A 287 7.86 -19.33 -5.93
CA GLN A 287 8.39 -20.69 -5.87
C GLN A 287 9.70 -20.88 -6.64
N ALA A 288 9.76 -20.41 -7.87
CA ALA A 288 10.92 -20.62 -8.74
C ALA A 288 12.14 -19.81 -8.27
N GLN A 289 11.93 -18.55 -7.86
CA GLN A 289 12.99 -17.57 -7.61
C GLN A 289 13.36 -17.46 -6.14
N LEU A 290 12.39 -17.52 -5.21
CA LEU A 290 12.67 -17.40 -3.77
C LEU A 290 12.76 -18.74 -3.06
N GLY A 291 12.26 -19.82 -3.68
CA GLY A 291 12.16 -21.12 -3.03
C GLY A 291 11.13 -21.14 -1.90
N LEU A 292 10.14 -20.26 -1.98
CA LEU A 292 9.02 -20.16 -1.04
C LEU A 292 7.71 -20.55 -1.74
N LYS A 293 6.64 -20.79 -1.02
CA LYS A 293 5.36 -21.14 -1.61
C LYS A 293 4.23 -20.44 -0.87
N LEU A 294 3.21 -20.01 -1.62
CA LEU A 294 1.95 -19.52 -1.06
C LEU A 294 0.97 -20.69 -1.03
N GLU A 295 0.65 -21.16 0.17
CA GLU A 295 -0.34 -22.22 0.37
C GLU A 295 -1.67 -21.62 0.78
N SER A 296 -2.74 -21.98 0.07
CA SER A 296 -4.07 -21.50 0.41
C SER A 296 -4.54 -22.11 1.72
N LYS A 297 -4.99 -21.26 2.63
CA LYS A 297 -5.66 -21.67 3.87
C LYS A 297 -6.81 -20.73 4.19
N LYS A 298 -7.63 -21.10 5.16
CA LYS A 298 -8.61 -20.21 5.77
C LYS A 298 -8.10 -19.75 7.11
N GLY A 299 -8.39 -18.51 7.48
CA GLY A 299 -8.07 -17.99 8.80
C GLY A 299 -8.99 -16.85 9.19
N GLN A 300 -9.10 -16.63 10.50
CA GLN A 300 -9.86 -15.54 11.07
C GLN A 300 -9.13 -14.22 10.84
N VAL A 301 -9.84 -13.26 10.28
CA VAL A 301 -9.36 -11.90 10.01
C VAL A 301 -10.33 -10.93 10.66
N GLU A 302 -9.81 -9.99 11.44
CA GLU A 302 -10.60 -8.86 11.93
C GLU A 302 -10.76 -7.82 10.80
N LEU A 303 -12.01 -7.48 10.52
CA LEU A 303 -12.44 -6.50 9.54
C LEU A 303 -12.97 -5.26 10.25
N VAL A 304 -12.78 -4.10 9.63
CA VAL A 304 -13.44 -2.85 9.97
C VAL A 304 -14.60 -2.69 8.99
N VAL A 305 -15.81 -2.87 9.49
CA VAL A 305 -17.04 -2.73 8.71
C VAL A 305 -17.58 -1.32 8.90
N VAL A 306 -17.77 -0.60 7.80
CA VAL A 306 -18.36 0.74 7.79
C VAL A 306 -19.87 0.61 7.75
N ASP A 307 -20.51 0.88 8.88
CA ASP A 307 -21.97 0.84 9.03
C ASP A 307 -22.64 2.03 8.34
N HIS A 308 -22.02 3.20 8.48
CA HIS A 308 -22.51 4.43 7.89
C HIS A 308 -21.35 5.34 7.50
N ALA A 309 -21.50 6.02 6.38
CA ALA A 309 -20.70 7.16 5.98
C ALA A 309 -21.50 7.99 4.97
N GLU A 310 -21.44 9.31 5.10
CA GLU A 310 -21.99 10.27 4.15
C GLU A 310 -20.98 10.51 3.02
N LYS A 311 -21.46 10.65 1.78
CA LYS A 311 -20.58 10.92 0.63
C LYS A 311 -20.04 12.34 0.61
N THR A 312 -20.82 13.28 1.13
CA THR A 312 -20.48 14.70 1.16
C THR A 312 -20.00 15.04 2.56
N PRO A 313 -18.75 15.50 2.73
CA PRO A 313 -18.27 15.90 4.04
C PRO A 313 -19.02 17.15 4.51
N THR A 314 -19.22 17.28 5.83
CA THR A 314 -19.71 18.52 6.42
C THR A 314 -18.72 19.66 6.15
N ASN A 315 -19.25 20.84 5.83
CA ASN A 315 -18.44 22.02 5.54
C ASN A 315 -17.52 22.39 6.71
N ASN A 316 -16.34 22.91 6.38
CA ASN A 316 -15.35 23.41 7.34
C ASN A 316 -15.93 24.51 8.24
#